data_AF-A0A7J9AQM2-F1
#
_entry.id   AF-A0A7J9AQM2-F1
#
_cell.length_a   1.000
_cell.length_b   1.000
_cell.length_c   1.000
_cell.angle_alpha   90.00
_cell.angle_beta   90.00
_cell.angle_gamma   90.00
#
_symmetry.space_group_name_H-M   'P 1'
#
loop_
_entity.id
_entity.type
_entity.pdbx_description
1 polymer ?
#
loop_
_entity_poly.entity_id
_entity_poly.type
_entity_poly.pdbx_seq_one_letter_code
_entity_poly.pdbx_strand_id
1 'polypeptide(L)'
;MPISVLLSERKYSFLCLASVLLISFAFLLLTYTSYPFFFAFPLPSDIHVSVSSPPPPSRSSSLQFPTEPELETQPADHLDLNVSLNIRWRACRLGSVTVDYIPCLDNSKAIKQLKSKKHLEHRERHCPKPPPRCLVPLPKSYKVPVQWPQSRDMIWYSNVPHPKLVEYKKEQNWVRKSDDYFVFPGGGTQFKNGVTAYIDFITETVPAIKWGEHIRVVLDVGCGVASFGGYLLDRDVVTMSFAPKDEHEAQIQFALERGIPATLSVIGSKKLTFPDDAYDLIHCARCRVHWEEDGGKPLLELNRILRPGGFFVWSATPVYRNDERDRYVWKSMVALTQSICWKVVAKRDNFDSTEIGLVIYQKPSSYSCYAHDRTKRPPLCDRKTKKEVSWYKPLRHCTSRLPVDSNGNLLGWPSPWPHRLRNKPQSLPAEPDAEAIFNEDTKHWAALVSDVYFDALAINWASIRNVMDMNAGYGGFAAALNELPLWVMNVVPIDAQDTLSIIFERGLIGIYHDWCESLSTYPRTYDLLHSSFLFKNRKERCNIIDVAVEMDRILRPGGYLLLQDTMETIQKLNPVLRSLQWSTSLYEGQFLVGKKGFWRPKY
;
A
#
# COMPACT_ATOMS: atom_id res chain seq x y z
N MET A 1 57.76 31.28 -28.81
CA MET A 1 56.29 31.24 -29.07
C MET A 1 55.57 31.38 -27.73
N PRO A 2 54.54 32.23 -27.61
CA PRO A 2 53.91 32.57 -26.34
C PRO A 2 52.95 31.46 -25.83
N ILE A 3 52.81 31.38 -24.51
CA ILE A 3 52.00 30.41 -23.74
C ILE A 3 50.49 30.45 -24.07
N SER A 4 50.05 31.46 -24.83
CA SER A 4 48.66 31.62 -25.25
C SER A 4 48.18 30.64 -26.34
N VAL A 5 49.04 29.79 -26.90
CA VAL A 5 48.67 28.84 -27.96
C VAL A 5 48.41 27.41 -27.44
N LEU A 6 48.75 27.10 -26.18
CA LEU A 6 48.53 25.75 -25.62
C LEU A 6 47.15 25.55 -24.96
N LEU A 7 46.30 26.59 -24.89
CA LEU A 7 45.04 26.57 -24.16
C LEU A 7 43.77 26.46 -25.02
N SER A 8 43.87 26.26 -26.34
CA SER A 8 42.68 26.09 -27.21
C SER A 8 42.29 24.64 -27.51
N GLU A 9 43.00 23.62 -27.00
CA GLU A 9 42.58 22.23 -27.15
C GLU A 9 42.06 21.65 -25.84
N ARG A 10 40.74 21.42 -25.82
CA ARG A 10 39.92 20.90 -24.71
C ARG A 10 40.18 19.42 -24.38
N LYS A 11 41.43 18.92 -24.48
CA LYS A 11 41.76 17.49 -24.27
C LYS A 11 42.62 17.17 -23.04
N TYR A 12 43.15 18.16 -22.31
CA TYR A 12 44.06 17.88 -21.18
C TYR A 12 43.65 18.48 -19.83
N SER A 13 42.50 19.17 -19.75
CA SER A 13 42.01 19.82 -18.51
C SER A 13 41.79 18.82 -17.36
N PHE A 14 41.43 17.57 -17.68
CA PHE A 14 41.21 16.51 -16.68
C PHE A 14 42.51 16.05 -16.01
N LEU A 15 43.63 16.01 -16.73
CA LEU A 15 44.93 15.53 -16.21
C LEU A 15 45.57 16.55 -15.25
N CYS A 16 45.38 17.85 -15.49
CA CYS A 16 45.78 18.90 -14.55
C CYS A 16 44.93 18.90 -13.28
N LEU A 17 43.62 18.66 -13.38
CA LEU A 17 42.76 18.60 -12.20
C LEU A 17 43.08 17.36 -11.32
N ALA A 18 43.34 16.22 -11.95
CA ALA A 18 43.67 14.98 -11.27
C ALA A 18 45.01 15.06 -10.51
N SER A 19 46.01 15.74 -11.08
CA SER A 19 47.32 15.93 -10.44
C SER A 19 47.26 16.86 -9.23
N VAL A 20 46.45 17.93 -9.27
CA VAL A 20 46.21 18.82 -8.12
C VAL A 20 45.49 18.10 -6.97
N LEU A 21 44.51 17.24 -7.30
CA LEU A 21 43.78 16.45 -6.29
C LEU A 21 44.66 15.40 -5.62
N LEU A 22 45.56 14.74 -6.36
CA LEU A 22 46.52 13.78 -5.82
C LEU A 22 47.52 14.42 -4.85
N ILE A 23 48.02 15.61 -5.17
CA ILE A 23 48.94 16.35 -4.28
C ILE A 23 48.21 16.79 -3.00
N SER A 24 46.96 17.25 -3.13
CA SER A 24 46.14 17.66 -1.98
C SER A 24 45.80 16.49 -1.05
N PHE A 25 45.53 15.30 -1.61
CA PHE A 25 45.22 14.10 -0.84
C PHE A 25 46.45 13.54 -0.10
N ALA A 26 47.63 13.61 -0.72
CA ALA A 26 48.89 13.23 -0.08
C ALA A 26 49.23 14.13 1.12
N PHE A 27 48.92 15.44 1.02
CA PHE A 27 49.13 16.39 2.12
C PHE A 27 48.19 16.12 3.31
N LEU A 28 46.94 15.74 3.04
CA LEU A 28 45.93 15.44 4.06
C LEU A 28 46.24 14.14 4.84
N LEU A 29 46.80 13.14 4.17
CA LEU A 29 47.23 11.88 4.80
C LEU A 29 48.45 12.06 5.71
N LEU A 30 49.34 13.00 5.41
CA LEU A 30 50.54 13.30 6.22
C LEU A 30 50.22 14.09 7.50
N THR A 31 49.05 14.75 7.57
CA THR A 31 48.67 15.57 8.74
C THR A 31 47.78 14.87 9.76
N TYR A 32 47.27 13.67 9.48
CA TYR A 32 46.25 13.00 10.33
C TYR A 32 46.82 11.99 11.33
N THR A 33 48.14 11.78 11.37
CA THR A 33 48.77 10.88 12.34
C THR A 33 49.32 11.65 13.53
N SER A 34 48.46 12.21 14.39
CA SER A 34 48.85 12.66 15.75
C SER A 34 47.63 12.93 16.66
N TYR A 35 47.63 12.23 17.81
CA TYR A 35 46.89 12.46 19.08
C TYR A 35 45.59 11.68 19.39
N PRO A 36 45.63 10.79 20.42
CA PRO A 36 44.48 10.25 21.14
C PRO A 36 44.21 11.04 22.42
N PHE A 37 42.94 11.21 22.81
CA PHE A 37 42.59 11.68 24.16
C PHE A 37 41.47 10.82 24.78
N PHE A 38 41.86 10.15 25.86
CA PHE A 38 41.03 9.56 26.90
C PHE A 38 40.38 10.66 27.74
N PHE A 39 39.15 10.44 28.22
CA PHE A 39 38.76 10.76 29.61
C PHE A 39 37.64 9.83 30.07
N ALA A 40 37.75 9.40 31.33
CA ALA A 40 36.88 8.47 32.03
C ALA A 40 36.32 9.12 33.31
N PHE A 41 35.27 8.47 33.85
CA PHE A 41 34.69 8.54 35.22
C PHE A 41 33.66 9.65 35.52
N PRO A 42 32.79 9.49 36.56
CA PRO A 42 32.16 8.28 37.13
C PRO A 42 30.63 8.42 37.43
N LEU A 43 30.05 7.29 37.86
CA LEU A 43 28.71 7.11 38.47
C LEU A 43 28.55 7.85 39.81
N PRO A 44 27.30 8.08 40.27
CA PRO A 44 26.91 7.58 41.59
C PRO A 44 25.50 6.95 41.67
N SER A 45 25.32 6.23 42.77
CA SER A 45 24.38 5.15 43.06
C SER A 45 23.03 5.57 43.69
N ASP A 46 22.08 4.64 43.59
CA ASP A 46 21.06 4.18 44.55
C ASP A 46 20.25 5.16 45.42
N ILE A 47 18.92 5.10 45.25
CA ILE A 47 17.95 5.22 46.36
C ILE A 47 16.82 4.20 46.17
N HIS A 48 16.74 3.24 47.09
CA HIS A 48 15.60 2.35 47.34
C HIS A 48 14.47 3.10 48.07
N VAL A 49 13.22 2.90 47.65
CA VAL A 49 12.04 3.09 48.52
C VAL A 49 11.06 1.96 48.29
N SER A 50 10.88 1.14 49.32
CA SER A 50 9.86 0.10 49.46
C SER A 50 8.66 0.68 50.20
N VAL A 51 7.44 0.52 49.69
CA VAL A 51 6.23 0.59 50.53
C VAL A 51 5.20 -0.46 50.08
N SER A 52 4.76 -1.19 51.09
CA SER A 52 3.87 -2.34 51.16
C SER A 52 2.38 -2.05 50.90
N SER A 53 1.69 -3.02 50.31
CA SER A 53 0.24 -3.14 50.19
C SER A 53 -0.43 -3.76 51.44
N PRO A 54 -1.69 -3.40 51.75
CA PRO A 54 -2.58 -4.18 52.61
C PRO A 54 -3.75 -4.87 51.86
N PRO A 55 -4.48 -5.82 52.51
CA PRO A 55 -5.12 -6.99 51.90
C PRO A 55 -6.67 -6.86 51.71
N PRO A 56 -7.36 -7.87 51.13
CA PRO A 56 -8.71 -7.75 50.57
C PRO A 56 -9.83 -8.20 51.53
N PRO A 57 -11.11 -7.91 51.23
CA PRO A 57 -12.23 -8.59 51.86
C PRO A 57 -13.00 -9.56 50.95
N SER A 58 -13.31 -10.67 51.60
CA SER A 58 -14.16 -11.85 51.38
C SER A 58 -15.51 -11.78 50.65
N ARG A 59 -15.86 -12.99 50.16
CA ARG A 59 -17.08 -13.54 49.53
C ARG A 59 -18.42 -13.38 50.29
N SER A 60 -19.52 -13.41 49.51
CA SER A 60 -20.82 -14.05 49.83
C SER A 60 -21.48 -14.48 48.50
N SER A 61 -21.60 -15.78 48.16
CA SER A 61 -22.82 -16.63 48.26
C SER A 61 -24.09 -15.96 47.72
N SER A 62 -24.96 -16.52 46.88
CA SER A 62 -25.17 -17.82 46.22
C SER A 62 -26.59 -17.72 45.65
N LEU A 63 -26.89 -18.22 44.45
CA LEU A 63 -28.24 -18.65 44.06
C LEU A 63 -28.15 -19.51 42.79
N GLN A 64 -28.39 -20.81 42.95
CA GLN A 64 -28.51 -21.83 41.90
C GLN A 64 -30.00 -22.04 41.56
N PHE A 65 -30.27 -22.33 40.28
CA PHE A 65 -31.49 -22.97 39.77
C PHE A 65 -31.13 -23.76 38.48
N PRO A 66 -31.93 -24.77 38.07
CA PRO A 66 -31.48 -26.16 37.93
C PRO A 66 -31.01 -26.61 36.54
N THR A 67 -30.29 -27.72 36.60
CA THR A 67 -29.57 -28.49 35.56
C THR A 67 -30.49 -29.30 34.63
N GLU A 68 -30.13 -29.37 33.34
CA GLU A 68 -30.51 -30.42 32.38
C GLU A 68 -29.35 -30.64 31.38
N PRO A 69 -29.25 -31.80 30.72
CA PRO A 69 -28.29 -32.88 31.00
C PRO A 69 -26.88 -32.69 30.39
N GLU A 70 -25.87 -33.23 31.10
CA GLU A 70 -24.46 -33.29 30.71
C GLU A 70 -24.25 -34.00 29.36
N LEU A 71 -23.83 -33.22 28.37
CA LEU A 71 -22.91 -33.68 27.33
C LEU A 71 -21.51 -33.35 27.85
N GLU A 72 -20.71 -34.37 28.20
CA GLU A 72 -19.33 -34.22 28.70
C GLU A 72 -18.54 -33.25 27.81
N THR A 73 -18.47 -32.00 28.27
CA THR A 73 -17.62 -30.97 27.72
C THR A 73 -16.41 -30.96 28.61
N GLN A 74 -15.29 -31.49 28.11
CA GLN A 74 -14.00 -31.24 28.76
C GLN A 74 -13.82 -29.72 28.86
N PRO A 75 -13.52 -29.19 30.07
CA PRO A 75 -13.32 -27.76 30.23
C PRO A 75 -12.13 -27.34 29.36
N ALA A 76 -12.30 -26.27 28.59
CA ALA A 76 -11.25 -25.59 27.83
C ALA A 76 -10.25 -24.87 28.75
N ASP A 77 -9.94 -25.44 29.91
CA ASP A 77 -8.98 -24.93 30.86
C ASP A 77 -7.65 -25.69 30.73
N HIS A 78 -6.58 -24.91 30.71
CA HIS A 78 -5.19 -25.26 30.38
C HIS A 78 -4.85 -25.36 28.89
N LEU A 79 -5.17 -24.31 28.13
CA LEU A 79 -4.35 -23.98 26.97
C LEU A 79 -3.02 -23.38 27.45
N ASP A 80 -1.91 -24.13 27.33
CA ASP A 80 -0.60 -23.57 27.62
C ASP A 80 -0.17 -22.58 26.52
N LEU A 81 -0.53 -21.31 26.76
CA LEU A 81 0.07 -20.09 26.24
C LEU A 81 1.55 -20.27 25.87
N ASN A 82 2.32 -20.88 26.79
CA ASN A 82 3.77 -20.84 26.84
C ASN A 82 4.50 -21.82 25.94
N VAL A 83 3.79 -22.64 25.19
CA VAL A 83 4.41 -23.53 24.21
C VAL A 83 5.00 -22.73 23.06
N SER A 84 6.31 -22.88 22.83
CA SER A 84 7.00 -22.39 21.64
C SER A 84 7.53 -23.57 20.84
N LEU A 85 7.45 -23.50 19.51
CA LEU A 85 8.08 -24.49 18.65
C LEU A 85 9.57 -24.20 18.53
N ASN A 86 10.39 -25.24 18.52
CA ASN A 86 11.83 -25.11 18.27
C ASN A 86 12.10 -24.94 16.76
N ILE A 87 11.68 -23.80 16.20
CA ILE A 87 11.93 -23.42 14.80
C ILE A 87 13.24 -22.63 14.73
N ARG A 88 14.21 -23.16 13.98
CA ARG A 88 15.49 -22.46 13.75
C ARG A 88 15.35 -21.41 12.65
N TRP A 89 14.98 -20.19 13.06
CA TRP A 89 14.92 -19.03 12.17
C TRP A 89 16.31 -18.59 11.69
N ARG A 90 16.38 -18.12 10.44
CA ARG A 90 17.60 -17.58 9.83
C ARG A 90 17.30 -16.24 9.19
N ALA A 91 18.27 -15.33 9.21
CA ALA A 91 18.17 -14.09 8.47
C ALA A 91 18.20 -14.36 6.96
N CYS A 92 17.46 -13.57 6.18
CA CYS A 92 17.60 -13.57 4.72
C CYS A 92 19.01 -13.13 4.33
N ARG A 93 19.56 -13.68 3.23
CA ARG A 93 20.93 -13.41 2.76
C ARG A 93 20.90 -12.99 1.28
N LEU A 94 20.73 -11.70 1.02
CA LEU A 94 20.63 -11.12 -0.33
C LEU A 94 21.57 -9.92 -0.52
N GLY A 95 22.60 -9.78 0.31
CA GLY A 95 23.53 -8.65 0.27
C GLY A 95 22.88 -7.33 0.69
N SER A 96 23.18 -6.25 -0.02
CA SER A 96 22.77 -4.88 0.32
C SER A 96 21.24 -4.66 0.30
N VAL A 97 20.49 -5.43 -0.50
CA VAL A 97 19.03 -5.27 -0.65
C VAL A 97 18.21 -6.06 0.38
N THR A 98 18.87 -6.77 1.30
CA THR A 98 18.21 -7.71 2.22
C THR A 98 17.16 -7.03 3.11
N VAL A 99 17.40 -5.80 3.56
CA VAL A 99 16.49 -5.05 4.45
C VAL A 99 15.14 -4.72 3.81
N ASP A 100 15.09 -4.67 2.47
CA ASP A 100 13.91 -4.35 1.67
C ASP A 100 13.51 -5.51 0.75
N TYR A 101 13.84 -6.73 1.18
CA TYR A 101 13.51 -7.93 0.44
C TYR A 101 11.99 -8.18 0.39
N ILE A 102 11.48 -8.32 -0.83
CA ILE A 102 10.10 -8.63 -1.16
C ILE A 102 10.12 -9.87 -2.05
N PRO A 103 9.83 -11.07 -1.51
CA PRO A 103 10.06 -12.34 -2.20
C PRO A 103 9.54 -12.42 -3.63
N CYS A 104 8.32 -11.93 -3.86
CA CYS A 104 7.69 -11.97 -5.18
C CYS A 104 8.22 -10.94 -6.17
N LEU A 105 8.92 -9.89 -5.73
CA LEU A 105 9.47 -8.87 -6.64
C LEU A 105 10.99 -9.01 -6.81
N ASP A 106 11.65 -9.74 -5.90
CA ASP A 106 13.11 -9.90 -5.87
C ASP A 106 13.57 -11.31 -6.28
N ASN A 107 12.71 -12.11 -6.90
CA ASN A 107 13.05 -13.44 -7.39
C ASN A 107 13.91 -13.37 -8.66
N SER A 108 15.19 -13.05 -8.46
CA SER A 108 16.17 -12.87 -9.53
C SER A 108 16.31 -14.11 -10.43
N LYS A 109 16.11 -15.32 -9.89
CA LYS A 109 16.12 -16.57 -10.65
C LYS A 109 15.01 -16.59 -11.70
N ALA A 110 13.77 -16.30 -11.29
CA ALA A 110 12.64 -16.25 -12.21
C ALA A 110 12.78 -15.08 -13.22
N ILE A 111 13.20 -13.91 -12.75
CA ILE A 111 13.36 -12.72 -13.60
C ILE A 111 14.43 -12.94 -14.69
N LYS A 112 15.52 -13.65 -14.39
CA LYS A 112 16.57 -14.00 -15.37
C LYS A 112 16.10 -14.99 -16.44
N GLN A 113 15.06 -15.77 -16.16
CA GLN A 113 14.50 -16.76 -17.07
C GLN A 113 13.41 -16.19 -17.98
N LEU A 114 13.03 -14.92 -17.81
CA LEU A 114 12.05 -14.27 -18.66
C LEU A 114 12.52 -14.17 -20.11
N LYS A 115 11.66 -14.56 -21.04
CA LYS A 115 11.92 -14.46 -22.48
C LYS A 115 11.95 -13.01 -22.98
N SER A 116 11.24 -12.12 -22.30
CA SER A 116 11.08 -10.70 -22.64
C SER A 116 10.99 -9.87 -21.36
N LYS A 117 11.46 -8.62 -21.46
CA LYS A 117 11.28 -7.57 -20.45
C LYS A 117 10.60 -6.32 -21.03
N LYS A 118 10.13 -6.40 -22.28
CA LYS A 118 9.64 -5.27 -23.08
C LYS A 118 8.39 -4.64 -22.48
N HIS A 119 7.54 -5.44 -21.86
CA HIS A 119 6.26 -5.02 -21.27
C HIS A 119 6.33 -5.07 -19.74
N LEU A 120 7.48 -4.70 -19.17
CA LEU A 120 7.71 -4.62 -17.73
C LEU A 120 7.47 -5.94 -16.97
N GLU A 121 7.51 -7.09 -17.65
CA GLU A 121 7.28 -8.41 -17.06
C GLU A 121 8.24 -8.64 -15.87
N HIS A 122 9.47 -8.14 -15.95
CA HIS A 122 10.47 -8.21 -14.89
C HIS A 122 10.14 -7.42 -13.62
N ARG A 123 9.17 -6.50 -13.66
CA ARG A 123 8.69 -5.72 -12.50
C ARG A 123 7.38 -6.28 -11.92
N GLU A 124 6.83 -7.32 -12.54
CA GLU A 124 5.67 -8.04 -12.02
C GLU A 124 6.06 -9.01 -10.91
N ARG A 125 5.05 -9.58 -10.27
CA ARG A 125 5.20 -10.64 -9.27
C ARG A 125 5.67 -11.95 -9.92
N HIS A 126 6.78 -12.48 -9.39
CA HIS A 126 7.41 -13.76 -9.66
C HIS A 126 7.73 -14.48 -8.34
N CYS A 127 6.72 -15.07 -7.71
CA CYS A 127 6.90 -15.64 -6.36
C CYS A 127 7.78 -16.91 -6.35
N PRO A 128 8.72 -17.03 -5.39
CA PRO A 128 9.50 -18.25 -5.19
C PRO A 128 8.61 -19.42 -4.76
N LYS A 129 8.98 -20.64 -5.17
CA LYS A 129 8.32 -21.89 -4.77
C LYS A 129 9.41 -22.87 -4.29
N PRO A 130 9.37 -23.32 -3.01
CA PRO A 130 8.45 -22.90 -1.94
C PRO A 130 8.69 -21.44 -1.49
N PRO A 131 7.73 -20.83 -0.76
CA PRO A 131 7.93 -19.51 -0.14
C PRO A 131 9.15 -19.50 0.82
N PRO A 132 9.90 -18.39 0.91
CA PRO A 132 11.06 -18.31 1.78
C PRO A 132 10.65 -18.22 3.26
N ARG A 133 11.33 -18.96 4.13
CA ARG A 133 11.15 -18.93 5.59
C ARG A 133 12.27 -18.17 6.32
N CYS A 134 12.96 -17.28 5.63
CA CYS A 134 13.98 -16.43 6.22
C CYS A 134 13.35 -15.14 6.76
N LEU A 135 13.93 -14.57 7.82
CA LEU A 135 13.46 -13.33 8.42
C LEU A 135 14.24 -12.15 7.86
N VAL A 136 13.51 -11.12 7.43
CA VAL A 136 14.10 -9.89 6.93
C VAL A 136 14.69 -9.09 8.10
N PRO A 137 15.98 -8.70 8.05
CA PRO A 137 16.63 -7.92 9.10
C PRO A 137 16.03 -6.52 9.23
N LEU A 138 16.33 -5.87 10.35
CA LEU A 138 16.04 -4.44 10.53
C LEU A 138 17.17 -3.60 9.91
N PRO A 139 16.86 -2.41 9.37
CA PRO A 139 17.87 -1.40 9.07
C PRO A 139 18.75 -1.10 10.29
N LYS A 140 20.01 -0.71 10.05
CA LYS A 140 20.92 -0.30 11.12
C LYS A 140 20.34 0.94 11.82
N SER A 141 20.26 0.90 13.15
CA SER A 141 19.67 1.97 13.97
C SER A 141 18.21 2.26 13.62
N TYR A 142 17.44 1.23 13.23
CA TYR A 142 16.00 1.33 13.05
C TYR A 142 15.32 1.90 14.31
N LYS A 143 14.41 2.85 14.11
CA LYS A 143 13.64 3.52 15.16
C LYS A 143 12.15 3.20 15.00
N VAL A 144 11.39 3.31 16.09
CA VAL A 144 9.92 3.36 15.99
C VAL A 144 9.53 4.53 15.06
N PRO A 145 8.58 4.34 14.14
CA PRO A 145 8.21 5.38 13.18
C PRO A 145 7.75 6.67 13.86
N VAL A 146 7.99 7.80 13.18
CA VAL A 146 7.40 9.08 13.55
C VAL A 146 5.88 8.93 13.60
N GLN A 147 5.23 9.50 14.62
CA GLN A 147 3.79 9.33 14.80
C GLN A 147 3.00 10.23 13.86
N TRP A 148 1.80 9.79 13.47
CA TRP A 148 0.87 10.62 12.71
C TRP A 148 0.39 11.81 13.58
N PRO A 149 0.20 13.03 13.05
CA PRO A 149 0.31 13.43 11.63
C PRO A 149 1.72 13.85 11.17
N GLN A 150 2.69 13.95 12.08
CA GLN A 150 4.04 14.43 11.76
C GLN A 150 4.73 13.55 10.71
N SER A 151 4.43 12.24 10.71
CA SER A 151 4.97 11.29 9.72
C SER A 151 4.60 11.64 8.28
N ARG A 152 3.50 12.36 8.05
CA ARG A 152 3.14 12.84 6.70
C ARG A 152 4.26 13.68 6.10
N ASP A 153 4.92 14.50 6.90
CA ASP A 153 5.85 15.53 6.43
C ASP A 153 7.31 15.21 6.75
N MET A 154 7.58 14.24 7.65
CA MET A 154 8.94 13.78 7.94
C MET A 154 9.02 12.34 8.47
N ILE A 155 10.11 11.64 8.14
CA ILE A 155 10.39 10.27 8.62
C ILE A 155 11.85 10.12 9.01
N TRP A 156 12.19 9.08 9.77
CA TRP A 156 13.57 8.75 10.09
C TRP A 156 14.37 8.32 8.86
N TYR A 157 15.54 8.93 8.65
CA TYR A 157 16.51 8.50 7.64
C TYR A 157 16.93 7.04 7.83
N SER A 158 17.17 6.63 9.09
CA SER A 158 17.66 5.28 9.41
C SER A 158 16.66 4.17 9.10
N ASN A 159 15.37 4.47 9.00
CA ASN A 159 14.34 3.49 8.67
C ASN A 159 14.27 3.18 7.17
N VAL A 160 14.69 4.13 6.32
CA VAL A 160 14.66 4.01 4.85
C VAL A 160 15.97 4.57 4.28
N PRO A 161 17.14 3.97 4.55
CA PRO A 161 18.46 4.59 4.33
C PRO A 161 18.90 4.62 2.84
N HIS A 162 18.06 5.20 1.97
CA HIS A 162 18.23 5.30 0.53
C HIS A 162 18.40 6.77 0.11
N PRO A 163 19.64 7.31 0.08
CA PRO A 163 19.86 8.72 -0.21
C PRO A 163 19.71 9.10 -1.69
N LYS A 164 19.73 8.12 -2.61
CA LYS A 164 19.71 8.33 -4.07
C LYS A 164 18.58 9.25 -4.52
N LEU A 165 17.38 9.09 -3.97
CA LEU A 165 16.24 9.92 -4.35
C LEU A 165 16.43 11.39 -3.94
N VAL A 166 17.05 11.66 -2.79
CA VAL A 166 17.36 13.02 -2.34
C VAL A 166 18.35 13.69 -3.29
N GLU A 167 19.37 12.96 -3.71
CA GLU A 167 20.40 13.48 -4.64
C GLU A 167 19.79 13.75 -6.02
N TYR A 168 19.04 12.79 -6.57
CA TYR A 168 18.47 12.87 -7.92
C TYR A 168 17.33 13.88 -8.04
N LYS A 169 16.58 14.14 -6.95
CA LYS A 169 15.37 14.99 -6.92
C LYS A 169 15.50 16.27 -6.11
N LYS A 170 16.73 16.67 -5.75
CA LYS A 170 17.00 17.84 -4.90
C LYS A 170 16.31 19.12 -5.36
N GLU A 171 16.30 19.38 -6.67
CA GLU A 171 15.71 20.59 -7.26
C GLU A 171 14.18 20.56 -7.33
N GLN A 172 13.56 19.38 -7.20
CA GLN A 172 12.11 19.21 -7.37
C GLN A 172 11.35 19.25 -6.03
N ASN A 173 12.07 19.38 -4.90
CA ASN A 173 11.48 19.42 -3.57
C ASN A 173 10.58 18.21 -3.25
N TRP A 174 10.94 17.02 -3.76
CA TRP A 174 10.21 15.79 -3.41
C TRP A 174 10.54 15.34 -1.99
N VAL A 175 11.83 15.35 -1.66
CA VAL A 175 12.37 14.92 -0.38
C VAL A 175 13.69 15.65 -0.13
N ARG A 176 13.93 16.03 1.12
CA ARG A 176 15.19 16.64 1.57
C ARG A 176 15.70 15.85 2.78
N LYS A 177 17.00 15.66 2.91
CA LYS A 177 17.59 15.17 4.16
C LYS A 177 17.84 16.37 5.08
N SER A 178 17.32 16.31 6.30
CA SER A 178 17.57 17.27 7.38
C SER A 178 17.96 16.49 8.63
N ASP A 179 19.24 16.54 9.00
CA ASP A 179 19.81 15.77 10.11
C ASP A 179 19.48 14.26 10.02
N ASP A 180 18.76 13.76 11.01
CA ASP A 180 18.30 12.38 11.17
C ASP A 180 17.01 12.06 10.38
N TYR A 181 16.46 13.03 9.66
CA TYR A 181 15.16 12.93 9.00
C TYR A 181 15.25 13.09 7.48
N PHE A 182 14.32 12.43 6.80
CA PHE A 182 13.84 12.92 5.51
C PHE A 182 12.61 13.79 5.73
N VAL A 183 12.55 14.92 5.03
CA VAL A 183 11.47 15.91 5.07
C VAL A 183 10.84 16.01 3.68
N PHE A 184 9.50 16.05 3.63
CA PHE A 184 8.69 16.03 2.42
C PHE A 184 7.91 17.34 2.27
N PRO A 185 8.48 18.37 1.62
CA PRO A 185 7.90 19.71 1.58
C PRO A 185 6.70 19.84 0.61
N GLY A 186 6.15 18.74 0.09
CA GLY A 186 4.99 18.77 -0.81
C GLY A 186 5.27 19.28 -2.23
N GLY A 187 6.54 19.32 -2.64
CA GLY A 187 6.94 19.67 -4.01
C GLY A 187 6.84 18.50 -4.98
N GLY A 188 6.99 18.78 -6.28
CA GLY A 188 6.85 17.78 -7.33
C GLY A 188 7.30 18.31 -8.69
N THR A 189 7.59 17.41 -9.64
CA THR A 189 7.83 17.81 -11.04
C THR A 189 6.63 18.54 -11.62
N GLN A 190 5.42 18.09 -11.25
CA GLN A 190 4.14 18.68 -11.64
C GLN A 190 3.53 19.55 -10.53
N PHE A 191 4.17 19.64 -9.36
CA PHE A 191 3.68 20.37 -8.18
C PHE A 191 4.66 21.50 -7.83
N LYS A 192 5.01 22.34 -8.82
CA LYS A 192 6.01 23.41 -8.66
C LYS A 192 5.61 24.44 -7.59
N ASN A 193 4.30 24.72 -7.47
CA ASN A 193 3.72 25.61 -6.46
C ASN A 193 3.15 24.86 -5.24
N GLY A 194 3.51 23.58 -5.08
CA GLY A 194 2.98 22.70 -4.03
C GLY A 194 1.75 21.90 -4.47
N VAL A 195 1.50 20.80 -3.75
CA VAL A 195 0.42 19.86 -4.06
C VAL A 195 -0.97 20.48 -3.85
N THR A 196 -1.16 21.32 -2.82
CA THR A 196 -2.45 21.97 -2.55
C THR A 196 -2.93 22.81 -3.73
N ALA A 197 -2.06 23.69 -4.26
CA ALA A 197 -2.38 24.52 -5.43
C ALA A 197 -2.75 23.67 -6.65
N TYR A 198 -2.08 22.53 -6.85
CA TYR A 198 -2.41 21.60 -7.93
C TYR A 198 -3.77 20.90 -7.74
N ILE A 199 -4.13 20.52 -6.51
CA ILE A 199 -5.46 19.96 -6.21
C ILE A 199 -6.56 21.00 -6.48
N ASP A 200 -6.35 22.24 -6.04
CA ASP A 200 -7.30 23.34 -6.25
C ASP A 200 -7.45 23.64 -7.74
N PHE A 201 -6.36 23.63 -8.49
CA PHE A 201 -6.38 23.77 -9.96
C PHE A 201 -7.22 22.70 -10.66
N ILE A 202 -7.19 21.44 -10.20
CA ILE A 202 -8.06 20.39 -10.75
C ILE A 202 -9.54 20.74 -10.49
N THR A 203 -9.86 21.19 -9.27
CA THR A 203 -11.22 21.57 -8.88
C THR A 203 -11.72 22.78 -9.68
N GLU A 204 -10.89 23.81 -9.87
CA GLU A 204 -11.22 24.97 -10.70
C GLU A 204 -11.42 24.58 -12.16
N THR A 205 -10.62 23.63 -12.66
CA THR A 205 -10.70 23.16 -14.05
C THR A 205 -11.98 22.38 -14.33
N VAL A 206 -12.42 21.54 -13.40
CA VAL A 206 -13.67 20.78 -13.49
C VAL A 206 -14.39 20.81 -12.13
N PRO A 207 -15.30 21.78 -11.90
CA PRO A 207 -16.02 21.91 -10.62
C PRO A 207 -16.89 20.70 -10.23
N ALA A 208 -17.17 19.80 -11.18
CA ALA A 208 -17.84 18.53 -10.91
C ALA A 208 -16.95 17.53 -10.13
N ILE A 209 -15.63 17.74 -10.08
CA ILE A 209 -14.71 16.98 -9.23
C ILE A 209 -14.82 17.51 -7.81
N LYS A 210 -15.79 16.95 -7.07
CA LYS A 210 -16.02 17.26 -5.66
C LYS A 210 -15.32 16.25 -4.76
N TRP A 211 -14.14 16.62 -4.27
CA TRP A 211 -13.35 15.84 -3.31
C TRP A 211 -14.13 15.62 -2.01
N GLY A 212 -14.07 14.40 -1.46
CA GLY A 212 -14.70 14.06 -0.18
C GLY A 212 -16.23 13.98 -0.20
N GLU A 213 -16.85 14.16 -1.37
CA GLU A 213 -18.29 14.02 -1.58
C GLU A 213 -18.52 12.91 -2.62
N HIS A 214 -18.44 13.26 -3.90
CA HIS A 214 -18.64 12.32 -5.00
C HIS A 214 -17.34 11.57 -5.35
N ILE A 215 -16.19 12.24 -5.23
CA ILE A 215 -14.88 11.64 -5.43
C ILE A 215 -14.30 11.27 -4.07
N ARG A 216 -14.31 9.98 -3.72
CA ARG A 216 -13.82 9.46 -2.43
C ARG A 216 -12.61 8.53 -2.59
N VAL A 217 -12.66 7.61 -3.56
CA VAL A 217 -11.59 6.62 -3.80
C VAL A 217 -10.80 6.98 -5.06
N VAL A 218 -9.51 7.26 -4.89
CA VAL A 218 -8.62 7.70 -5.98
C VAL A 218 -7.46 6.72 -6.18
N LEU A 219 -7.05 6.53 -7.44
CA LEU A 219 -5.83 5.81 -7.80
C LEU A 219 -4.78 6.79 -8.31
N ASP A 220 -3.61 6.84 -7.68
CA ASP A 220 -2.48 7.67 -8.13
C ASP A 220 -1.39 6.80 -8.77
N VAL A 221 -1.28 6.87 -10.10
CA VAL A 221 -0.34 6.07 -10.89
C VAL A 221 1.01 6.78 -10.95
N GLY A 222 2.09 6.07 -10.60
CA GLY A 222 3.44 6.63 -10.66
C GLY A 222 3.68 7.78 -9.67
N CYS A 223 3.00 7.70 -8.51
CA CYS A 223 2.85 8.68 -7.44
C CYS A 223 4.12 9.31 -6.81
N GLY A 224 5.32 8.86 -7.18
CA GLY A 224 6.56 9.26 -6.51
C GLY A 224 6.53 8.89 -5.02
N VAL A 225 6.58 9.90 -4.14
CA VAL A 225 6.47 9.72 -2.68
C VAL A 225 5.02 9.82 -2.16
N ALA A 226 4.02 9.76 -3.04
CA ALA A 226 2.58 9.82 -2.74
C ALA A 226 2.09 11.13 -2.11
N SER A 227 2.73 12.26 -2.41
CA SER A 227 2.31 13.57 -1.87
C SER A 227 0.90 13.97 -2.31
N PHE A 228 0.50 13.67 -3.55
CA PHE A 228 -0.88 13.91 -4.02
C PHE A 228 -1.91 13.21 -3.13
N GLY A 229 -1.73 11.92 -2.90
CA GLY A 229 -2.59 11.15 -2.01
C GLY A 229 -2.53 11.60 -0.55
N GLY A 230 -1.35 11.98 -0.05
CA GLY A 230 -1.18 12.46 1.32
C GLY A 230 -1.91 13.76 1.63
N TYR A 231 -1.99 14.70 0.68
CA TYR A 231 -2.68 15.98 0.84
C TYR A 231 -4.19 15.89 0.53
N LEU A 232 -4.61 14.83 -0.16
CA LEU A 232 -6.03 14.51 -0.39
C LEU A 232 -6.72 13.94 0.86
N LEU A 233 -5.96 13.44 1.84
CA LEU A 233 -6.51 13.02 3.14
C LEU A 233 -7.21 14.17 3.86
N ASP A 234 -6.69 15.39 3.74
CA ASP A 234 -7.27 16.61 4.33
C ASP A 234 -8.62 17.01 3.66
N ARG A 235 -9.00 16.34 2.57
CA ARG A 235 -10.25 16.55 1.82
C ARG A 235 -11.14 15.31 1.83
N ASP A 236 -11.00 14.43 2.81
CA ASP A 236 -11.77 13.17 2.91
C ASP A 236 -11.65 12.30 1.66
N VAL A 237 -10.47 12.24 1.04
CA VAL A 237 -10.20 11.38 -0.12
C VAL A 237 -9.12 10.37 0.23
N VAL A 238 -9.45 9.09 0.09
CA VAL A 238 -8.50 8.00 0.26
C VAL A 238 -7.89 7.65 -1.10
N THR A 239 -6.58 7.81 -1.20
CA THR A 239 -5.84 7.60 -2.46
C THR A 239 -4.93 6.39 -2.34
N MET A 240 -5.17 5.37 -3.17
CA MET A 240 -4.22 4.27 -3.35
C MET A 240 -3.16 4.69 -4.34
N SER A 241 -1.93 4.84 -3.86
CA SER A 241 -0.79 5.20 -4.71
C SER A 241 -0.04 3.95 -5.16
N PHE A 242 0.35 3.82 -6.44
CA PHE A 242 1.18 2.70 -6.85
C PHE A 242 2.29 3.07 -7.83
N ALA A 243 3.38 2.32 -7.73
CA ALA A 243 4.51 2.35 -8.64
C ALA A 243 5.21 0.97 -8.59
N PRO A 244 5.99 0.60 -9.62
CA PRO A 244 6.84 -0.58 -9.52
C PRO A 244 7.90 -0.38 -8.43
N LYS A 245 8.52 -1.49 -7.99
CA LYS A 245 9.76 -1.40 -7.21
C LYS A 245 10.83 -0.81 -8.14
N ASP A 246 11.24 0.42 -7.86
CA ASP A 246 12.05 1.23 -8.78
C ASP A 246 13.55 1.10 -8.50
N GLU A 247 14.37 1.38 -9.53
CA GLU A 247 15.84 1.37 -9.45
C GLU A 247 16.41 2.50 -8.58
N HIS A 248 15.60 3.54 -8.32
CA HIS A 248 15.98 4.66 -7.43
C HIS A 248 15.81 4.30 -5.95
N GLU A 249 15.19 3.15 -5.66
CA GLU A 249 14.90 2.58 -4.35
C GLU A 249 14.02 3.50 -3.46
N ALA A 250 12.97 2.93 -2.87
CA ALA A 250 12.17 3.48 -1.77
C ALA A 250 11.02 4.48 -2.05
N GLN A 251 10.60 4.80 -3.29
CA GLN A 251 9.46 5.72 -3.51
C GLN A 251 8.17 5.32 -2.74
N ILE A 252 7.70 4.09 -2.96
CA ILE A 252 6.53 3.55 -2.26
C ILE A 252 6.85 3.28 -0.78
N GLN A 253 8.11 2.96 -0.44
CA GLN A 253 8.51 2.79 0.96
C GLN A 253 8.42 4.10 1.75
N PHE A 254 8.79 5.24 1.15
CA PHE A 254 8.63 6.55 1.73
C PHE A 254 7.15 6.86 1.96
N ALA A 255 6.27 6.60 0.99
CA ALA A 255 4.83 6.78 1.18
C ALA A 255 4.30 5.96 2.37
N LEU A 256 4.69 4.69 2.47
CA LEU A 256 4.27 3.79 3.55
C LEU A 256 4.86 4.17 4.92
N GLU A 257 6.10 4.66 4.97
CA GLU A 257 6.73 5.18 6.19
C GLU A 257 6.10 6.48 6.68
N ARG A 258 5.59 7.29 5.75
CA ARG A 258 4.82 8.52 6.04
C ARG A 258 3.38 8.24 6.49
N GLY A 259 2.93 6.99 6.43
CA GLY A 259 1.54 6.62 6.73
C GLY A 259 0.53 6.95 5.63
N ILE A 260 0.96 6.96 4.36
CA ILE A 260 0.11 7.24 3.19
C ILE A 260 -0.18 5.91 2.45
N PRO A 261 -1.45 5.64 2.05
CA PRO A 261 -1.78 4.39 1.37
C PRO A 261 -1.04 4.23 0.04
N ALA A 262 -0.29 3.12 -0.07
CA ALA A 262 0.45 2.80 -1.28
C ALA A 262 0.65 1.28 -1.47
N THR A 263 0.94 0.87 -2.71
CA THR A 263 1.23 -0.53 -3.05
C THR A 263 2.24 -0.64 -4.20
N LEU A 264 2.99 -1.74 -4.24
CA LEU A 264 3.90 -2.02 -5.35
C LEU A 264 3.14 -2.75 -6.46
N SER A 265 3.04 -2.10 -7.62
CA SER A 265 2.35 -2.67 -8.77
C SER A 265 2.85 -2.07 -10.08
N VAL A 266 2.56 -2.72 -11.19
CA VAL A 266 2.91 -2.26 -12.53
C VAL A 266 1.83 -2.70 -13.52
N ILE A 267 1.55 -1.85 -14.50
CA ILE A 267 0.72 -2.23 -15.65
C ILE A 267 1.67 -2.80 -16.71
N GLY A 268 2.00 -4.08 -16.54
CA GLY A 268 2.86 -4.82 -17.46
C GLY A 268 2.04 -5.66 -18.44
N SER A 269 2.10 -6.96 -18.28
CA SER A 269 1.34 -7.98 -19.01
C SER A 269 0.09 -8.49 -18.28
N LYS A 270 -0.03 -8.23 -16.97
CA LYS A 270 -1.12 -8.70 -16.11
C LYS A 270 -2.02 -7.56 -15.61
N LYS A 271 -3.27 -7.90 -15.31
CA LYS A 271 -4.24 -6.98 -14.68
C LYS A 271 -3.79 -6.59 -13.27
N LEU A 272 -4.19 -5.38 -12.88
CA LEU A 272 -4.08 -4.89 -11.51
C LEU A 272 -5.01 -5.68 -10.58
N THR A 273 -4.63 -5.76 -9.32
CA THR A 273 -5.32 -6.53 -8.26
C THR A 273 -6.57 -5.81 -7.71
N PHE A 274 -7.17 -4.94 -8.52
CA PHE A 274 -8.37 -4.17 -8.21
C PHE A 274 -9.57 -4.73 -8.98
N PRO A 275 -10.80 -4.60 -8.43
CA PRO A 275 -12.00 -5.03 -9.14
C PRO A 275 -12.28 -4.09 -10.33
N ASP A 276 -13.23 -4.48 -11.16
CA ASP A 276 -13.75 -3.59 -12.22
C ASP A 276 -14.50 -2.42 -11.56
N ASP A 277 -14.50 -1.25 -12.21
CA ASP A 277 -15.28 -0.06 -11.82
C ASP A 277 -15.05 0.44 -10.37
N ALA A 278 -13.83 0.25 -9.86
CA ALA A 278 -13.44 0.49 -8.47
C ALA A 278 -13.28 1.98 -8.11
N TYR A 279 -12.57 2.74 -8.95
CA TYR A 279 -12.10 4.09 -8.61
C TYR A 279 -13.00 5.19 -9.18
N ASP A 280 -13.23 6.23 -8.38
CA ASP A 280 -14.03 7.40 -8.80
C ASP A 280 -13.19 8.32 -9.71
N LEU A 281 -11.88 8.42 -9.43
CA LEU A 281 -10.92 9.18 -10.21
C LEU A 281 -9.56 8.46 -10.26
N ILE A 282 -8.90 8.52 -11.42
CA ILE A 282 -7.52 8.07 -11.60
C ILE A 282 -6.65 9.28 -11.95
N HIS A 283 -5.51 9.41 -11.30
CA HIS A 283 -4.55 10.47 -11.49
C HIS A 283 -3.22 9.91 -12.02
N CYS A 284 -2.61 10.60 -12.99
CA CYS A 284 -1.24 10.36 -13.44
C CYS A 284 -0.53 11.69 -13.66
N ALA A 285 0.47 11.98 -12.83
CA ALA A 285 1.39 13.10 -13.00
C ALA A 285 2.79 12.57 -13.36
N ARG A 286 3.20 12.68 -14.64
CA ARG A 286 4.48 12.13 -15.14
C ARG A 286 4.72 10.65 -14.75
N CYS A 287 3.67 9.84 -14.77
CA CYS A 287 3.71 8.47 -14.24
C CYS A 287 4.56 7.47 -15.05
N ARG A 288 5.14 7.89 -16.19
CA ARG A 288 5.99 7.07 -17.07
C ARG A 288 5.31 5.80 -17.59
N VAL A 289 3.99 5.79 -17.68
CA VAL A 289 3.23 4.75 -18.36
C VAL A 289 2.96 5.20 -19.80
N HIS A 290 3.30 4.34 -20.76
CA HIS A 290 3.00 4.52 -22.17
C HIS A 290 1.61 3.95 -22.45
N TRP A 291 0.60 4.81 -22.34
CA TRP A 291 -0.81 4.42 -22.39
C TRP A 291 -1.26 3.91 -23.76
N GLU A 292 -0.61 4.40 -24.82
CA GLU A 292 -0.87 4.12 -26.23
C GLU A 292 -0.18 2.86 -26.75
N GLU A 293 0.80 2.32 -26.01
CA GLU A 293 1.57 1.14 -26.42
C GLU A 293 0.80 -0.18 -26.26
N ASP A 294 1.34 -1.25 -26.84
CA ASP A 294 0.77 -2.61 -26.82
C ASP A 294 -0.73 -2.64 -27.19
N GLY A 295 -1.09 -1.88 -28.24
CA GLY A 295 -2.47 -1.76 -28.70
C GLY A 295 -3.42 -1.10 -27.69
N GLY A 296 -2.89 -0.22 -26.82
CA GLY A 296 -3.68 0.52 -25.83
C GLY A 296 -4.07 -0.27 -24.58
N LYS A 297 -3.53 -1.48 -24.40
CA LYS A 297 -3.79 -2.34 -23.23
C LYS A 297 -3.64 -1.62 -21.88
N PRO A 298 -2.60 -0.78 -21.65
CA PRO A 298 -2.49 -0.09 -20.37
C PRO A 298 -3.67 0.85 -20.10
N LEU A 299 -4.15 1.59 -21.11
CA LEU A 299 -5.33 2.44 -20.97
C LEU A 299 -6.62 1.63 -20.85
N LEU A 300 -6.72 0.47 -21.52
CA LEU A 300 -7.86 -0.44 -21.37
C LEU A 300 -7.97 -1.01 -19.95
N GLU A 301 -6.83 -1.24 -19.27
CA GLU A 301 -6.82 -1.62 -17.85
C GLU A 301 -7.29 -0.48 -16.96
N LEU A 302 -6.91 0.77 -17.25
CA LEU A 302 -7.46 1.95 -16.58
C LEU A 302 -8.98 2.06 -16.80
N ASN A 303 -9.45 1.82 -18.02
CA ASN A 303 -10.87 1.80 -18.33
C ASN A 303 -11.62 0.69 -17.58
N ARG A 304 -10.99 -0.45 -17.31
CA ARG A 304 -11.59 -1.52 -16.50
C ARG A 304 -11.84 -1.07 -15.06
N ILE A 305 -10.88 -0.39 -14.44
CA ILE A 305 -10.93 -0.07 -12.99
C ILE A 305 -11.52 1.31 -12.68
N LEU A 306 -11.61 2.22 -13.67
CA LEU A 306 -12.28 3.50 -13.52
C LEU A 306 -13.80 3.29 -13.56
N ARG A 307 -14.54 3.83 -12.60
CA ARG A 307 -16.02 3.76 -12.57
C ARG A 307 -16.63 4.47 -13.79
N PRO A 308 -17.75 3.99 -14.36
CA PRO A 308 -18.47 4.72 -15.42
C PRO A 308 -18.80 6.16 -15.00
N GLY A 309 -18.53 7.15 -15.85
CA GLY A 309 -18.66 8.57 -15.46
C GLY A 309 -17.50 9.12 -14.62
N GLY A 310 -16.55 8.28 -14.20
CA GLY A 310 -15.36 8.69 -13.45
C GLY A 310 -14.36 9.45 -14.31
N PHE A 311 -13.40 10.10 -13.65
CA PHE A 311 -12.43 10.98 -14.30
C PHE A 311 -11.03 10.37 -14.37
N PHE A 312 -10.32 10.66 -15.47
CA PHE A 312 -8.88 10.45 -15.58
C PHE A 312 -8.16 11.78 -15.75
N VAL A 313 -7.37 12.16 -14.75
CA VAL A 313 -6.55 13.38 -14.77
C VAL A 313 -5.14 13.01 -15.21
N TRP A 314 -4.76 13.48 -16.40
CA TRP A 314 -3.45 13.21 -16.98
C TRP A 314 -2.63 14.50 -17.12
N SER A 315 -1.58 14.61 -16.33
CA SER A 315 -0.59 15.69 -16.41
C SER A 315 0.76 15.12 -16.84
N ALA A 316 1.08 15.23 -18.13
CA ALA A 316 2.33 14.75 -18.71
C ALA A 316 2.78 15.66 -19.87
N THR A 317 4.03 15.54 -20.31
CA THR A 317 4.55 16.41 -21.37
C THR A 317 3.81 16.39 -22.69
N PRO A 318 3.28 15.24 -23.16
CA PRO A 318 2.45 15.24 -24.36
C PRO A 318 1.23 16.19 -24.28
N VAL A 319 0.81 16.60 -23.08
CA VAL A 319 -0.32 17.51 -22.90
C VAL A 319 0.06 18.97 -23.18
N TYR A 320 1.26 19.39 -22.77
CA TYR A 320 1.67 20.80 -22.73
C TYR A 320 2.96 21.13 -23.50
N ARG A 321 3.62 20.14 -24.10
CA ARG A 321 4.77 20.33 -25.00
C ARG A 321 4.40 19.97 -26.43
N ASN A 322 5.13 20.55 -27.37
CA ASN A 322 4.86 20.48 -28.80
C ASN A 322 6.00 19.90 -29.64
N ASP A 323 7.01 19.24 -29.04
CA ASP A 323 8.02 18.53 -29.81
C ASP A 323 7.43 17.33 -30.57
N GLU A 324 8.19 16.79 -31.52
CA GLU A 324 7.72 15.72 -32.41
C GLU A 324 7.22 14.49 -31.66
N ARG A 325 7.96 14.06 -30.62
CA ARG A 325 7.59 12.90 -29.81
C ARG A 325 6.33 13.16 -29.02
N ASP A 326 6.27 14.29 -28.31
CA ASP A 326 5.11 14.64 -27.49
C ASP A 326 3.84 14.81 -28.35
N ARG A 327 3.94 15.39 -29.56
CA ARG A 327 2.82 15.47 -30.52
C ARG A 327 2.35 14.10 -31.00
N TYR A 328 3.27 13.17 -31.26
CA TYR A 328 2.92 11.79 -31.65
C TYR A 328 2.15 11.07 -30.54
N VAL A 329 2.66 11.14 -29.31
CA VAL A 329 2.01 10.52 -28.15
C VAL A 329 0.64 11.14 -27.89
N TRP A 330 0.54 12.47 -27.96
CA TRP A 330 -0.74 13.19 -27.83
C TRP A 330 -1.78 12.73 -28.86
N LYS A 331 -1.41 12.69 -30.15
CA LYS A 331 -2.32 12.23 -31.22
C LYS A 331 -2.77 10.79 -30.99
N SER A 332 -1.85 9.91 -30.61
CA SER A 332 -2.14 8.50 -30.31
C SER A 332 -3.09 8.36 -29.13
N MET A 333 -2.89 9.16 -28.07
CA MET A 333 -3.76 9.18 -26.89
C MET A 333 -5.16 9.72 -27.20
N VAL A 334 -5.27 10.79 -28.00
CA VAL A 334 -6.57 11.30 -28.46
C VAL A 334 -7.31 10.24 -29.27
N ALA A 335 -6.63 9.59 -30.23
CA ALA A 335 -7.25 8.53 -31.03
C ALA A 335 -7.70 7.34 -30.17
N LEU A 336 -6.85 6.89 -29.23
CA LEU A 336 -7.16 5.77 -28.35
C LEU A 336 -8.33 6.09 -27.40
N THR A 337 -8.29 7.23 -26.72
CA THR A 337 -9.37 7.67 -25.80
C THR A 337 -10.71 7.80 -26.53
N GLN A 338 -10.71 8.36 -27.74
CA GLN A 338 -11.92 8.41 -28.60
C GLN A 338 -12.41 7.01 -28.98
N SER A 339 -11.52 6.08 -29.32
CA SER A 339 -11.88 4.70 -29.67
C SER A 339 -12.56 3.92 -28.53
N ILE A 340 -12.25 4.28 -27.27
CA ILE A 340 -12.85 3.69 -26.07
C ILE A 340 -13.97 4.57 -25.48
N CYS A 341 -14.47 5.52 -26.26
CA CYS A 341 -15.59 6.40 -25.90
C CYS A 341 -15.34 7.37 -24.73
N TRP A 342 -14.08 7.61 -24.37
CA TRP A 342 -13.75 8.64 -23.39
C TRP A 342 -13.86 10.02 -24.03
N LYS A 343 -14.43 10.97 -23.29
CA LYS A 343 -14.51 12.37 -23.71
C LYS A 343 -13.48 13.21 -22.97
N VAL A 344 -12.93 14.22 -23.64
CA VAL A 344 -12.17 15.29 -22.99
C VAL A 344 -13.20 16.22 -22.33
N VAL A 345 -13.11 16.37 -21.01
CA VAL A 345 -13.95 17.30 -20.24
C VAL A 345 -13.29 18.67 -20.15
N ALA A 346 -11.97 18.68 -19.94
CA ALA A 346 -11.19 19.91 -19.93
C ALA A 346 -9.75 19.63 -20.34
N LYS A 347 -9.11 20.62 -20.97
CA LYS A 347 -7.66 20.69 -21.15
C LYS A 347 -7.22 22.08 -20.74
N ARG A 348 -6.22 22.17 -19.87
CA ARG A 348 -5.62 23.42 -19.43
C ARG A 348 -4.12 23.33 -19.60
N ASP A 349 -3.56 24.33 -20.25
CA ASP A 349 -2.12 24.51 -20.39
C ASP A 349 -1.70 25.69 -19.49
N ASN A 350 -0.43 25.72 -19.08
CA ASN A 350 0.17 26.82 -18.31
C ASN A 350 -0.48 27.12 -16.95
N PHE A 351 -0.57 26.12 -16.08
CA PHE A 351 -0.91 26.29 -14.67
C PHE A 351 0.06 27.29 -13.99
N ASP A 352 -0.46 28.40 -13.46
CA ASP A 352 0.30 29.41 -12.73
C ASP A 352 1.63 29.83 -13.37
N SER A 353 1.67 30.03 -14.68
CA SER A 353 2.90 30.36 -15.44
C SER A 353 4.02 29.29 -15.40
N THR A 354 3.75 28.10 -14.87
CA THR A 354 4.75 27.05 -14.63
C THR A 354 5.03 26.12 -15.83
N GLU A 355 4.44 26.42 -17.00
CA GLU A 355 4.40 25.58 -18.22
C GLU A 355 3.86 24.15 -17.99
N ILE A 356 3.20 23.90 -16.85
CA ILE A 356 2.56 22.62 -16.56
C ILE A 356 1.12 22.67 -17.07
N GLY A 357 0.68 21.60 -17.73
CA GLY A 357 -0.71 21.44 -18.14
C GLY A 357 -1.30 20.09 -17.71
N LEU A 358 -2.61 19.98 -17.83
CA LEU A 358 -3.36 18.75 -17.63
C LEU A 358 -4.51 18.63 -18.62
N VAL A 359 -4.92 17.40 -18.86
CA VAL A 359 -6.17 17.06 -19.53
C VAL A 359 -6.97 16.15 -18.61
N ILE A 360 -8.29 16.38 -18.56
CA ILE A 360 -9.23 15.58 -17.79
C ILE A 360 -10.15 14.87 -18.77
N TYR A 361 -10.10 13.54 -18.77
CA TYR A 361 -11.00 12.69 -19.51
C TYR A 361 -12.12 12.17 -18.60
N GLN A 362 -13.25 11.78 -19.18
CA GLN A 362 -14.33 11.11 -18.47
C GLN A 362 -14.76 9.84 -19.20
N LYS A 363 -14.85 8.73 -18.45
CA LYS A 363 -15.37 7.44 -18.94
C LYS A 363 -16.87 7.56 -19.22
N PRO A 364 -17.42 6.95 -20.29
CA PRO A 364 -18.86 7.00 -20.57
C PRO A 364 -19.67 6.34 -19.45
N SER A 365 -20.86 6.90 -19.18
CA SER A 365 -21.85 6.36 -18.24
C SER A 365 -23.02 5.64 -18.91
N SER A 366 -23.04 5.56 -20.25
CA SER A 366 -24.09 4.88 -21.00
C SER A 366 -23.56 4.20 -22.26
N TYR A 367 -24.35 3.28 -22.82
CA TYR A 367 -23.96 2.51 -24.00
C TYR A 367 -24.07 3.28 -25.34
N SER A 368 -24.61 4.51 -25.34
CA SER A 368 -24.91 5.26 -26.56
C SER A 368 -23.70 5.41 -27.47
N CYS A 369 -22.52 5.68 -26.89
CA CYS A 369 -21.31 5.81 -27.68
C CYS A 369 -20.94 4.50 -28.38
N TYR A 370 -21.07 3.33 -27.73
CA TYR A 370 -20.65 2.02 -28.26
C TYR A 370 -21.47 1.56 -29.48
N ALA A 371 -22.63 2.15 -29.74
CA ALA A 371 -23.50 1.76 -30.86
C ALA A 371 -22.96 2.18 -32.24
N HIS A 372 -22.12 3.22 -32.31
CA HIS A 372 -21.63 3.80 -33.57
C HIS A 372 -20.22 3.31 -33.96
N ASP A 373 -19.95 3.13 -35.25
CA ASP A 373 -18.66 2.77 -35.86
C ASP A 373 -17.82 1.69 -35.12
N ARG A 374 -18.26 0.43 -35.25
CA ARG A 374 -17.61 -0.75 -34.66
C ARG A 374 -16.22 -1.07 -35.24
N THR A 375 -15.87 -0.51 -36.40
CA THR A 375 -14.66 -0.91 -37.14
C THR A 375 -13.37 -0.30 -36.59
N LYS A 376 -13.46 0.83 -35.88
CA LYS A 376 -12.31 1.59 -35.34
C LYS A 376 -12.11 1.41 -33.83
N ARG A 377 -12.80 0.47 -33.20
CA ARG A 377 -12.84 0.33 -31.74
C ARG A 377 -12.37 -1.04 -31.29
N PRO A 378 -11.68 -1.13 -30.13
CA PRO A 378 -11.52 -2.42 -29.46
C PRO A 378 -12.90 -3.02 -29.20
N PRO A 379 -13.10 -4.33 -29.43
CA PRO A 379 -14.38 -4.98 -29.15
C PRO A 379 -14.73 -4.86 -27.67
N LEU A 380 -16.02 -4.93 -27.34
CA LEU A 380 -16.43 -5.10 -25.94
C LEU A 380 -16.00 -6.49 -25.46
N CYS A 381 -15.48 -6.58 -24.24
CA CYS A 381 -15.16 -7.87 -23.65
C CYS A 381 -16.41 -8.76 -23.53
N ASP A 382 -16.25 -10.07 -23.66
CA ASP A 382 -17.34 -11.03 -23.50
C ASP A 382 -18.03 -10.87 -22.14
N ARG A 383 -19.35 -11.12 -22.10
CA ARG A 383 -20.08 -11.14 -20.83
C ARG A 383 -19.47 -12.24 -19.96
N LYS A 384 -19.06 -11.86 -18.76
CA LYS A 384 -18.55 -12.80 -17.77
C LYS A 384 -19.67 -13.76 -17.41
N THR A 385 -19.51 -15.05 -17.67
CA THR A 385 -20.42 -16.11 -17.21
C THR A 385 -20.23 -16.42 -15.72
N LYS A 386 -19.08 -16.03 -15.14
CA LYS A 386 -18.78 -16.07 -13.69
C LYS A 386 -17.95 -14.83 -13.27
N LYS A 387 -18.12 -14.33 -12.05
CA LYS A 387 -17.23 -13.31 -11.47
C LYS A 387 -15.81 -13.88 -11.37
N GLU A 388 -14.96 -13.56 -12.34
CA GLU A 388 -13.53 -13.93 -12.32
C GLU A 388 -12.72 -12.85 -11.62
N VAL A 389 -12.03 -13.23 -10.53
CA VAL A 389 -11.02 -12.41 -9.84
C VAL A 389 -9.88 -12.05 -10.80
N SER A 390 -9.37 -10.81 -10.72
CA SER A 390 -8.34 -10.30 -11.65
C SER A 390 -6.93 -10.87 -11.42
N TRP A 391 -6.73 -11.67 -10.36
CA TRP A 391 -5.44 -12.20 -9.92
C TRP A 391 -4.73 -13.02 -11.00
N TYR A 392 -3.51 -12.61 -11.37
CA TYR A 392 -2.69 -13.18 -12.45
C TYR A 392 -3.35 -13.32 -13.83
N LYS A 393 -4.46 -12.62 -14.07
CA LYS A 393 -5.09 -12.60 -15.39
C LYS A 393 -4.31 -11.67 -16.33
N PRO A 394 -4.12 -12.04 -17.61
CA PRO A 394 -3.46 -11.18 -18.58
C PRO A 394 -4.30 -9.93 -18.89
N LEU A 395 -3.63 -8.85 -19.30
CA LEU A 395 -4.29 -7.68 -19.88
C LEU A 395 -5.09 -8.07 -21.12
N ARG A 396 -6.25 -7.43 -21.31
CA ARG A 396 -7.16 -7.70 -22.42
C ARG A 396 -7.07 -6.60 -23.47
N HIS A 397 -7.26 -6.97 -24.73
CA HIS A 397 -7.38 -6.05 -25.87
C HIS A 397 -8.85 -5.64 -26.15
N CYS A 398 -9.72 -5.67 -25.14
CA CYS A 398 -11.14 -5.37 -25.27
C CYS A 398 -11.56 -4.31 -24.24
N THR A 399 -12.58 -3.55 -24.57
CA THR A 399 -13.15 -2.53 -23.68
C THR A 399 -14.09 -3.19 -22.69
N SER A 400 -13.87 -2.93 -21.40
CA SER A 400 -14.74 -3.40 -20.32
C SER A 400 -16.17 -2.89 -20.50
N ARG A 401 -17.14 -3.78 -20.28
CA ARG A 401 -18.56 -3.45 -20.32
C ARG A 401 -18.95 -2.56 -19.14
N LEU A 402 -19.97 -1.73 -19.32
CA LEU A 402 -20.57 -0.99 -18.21
C LEU A 402 -21.34 -1.96 -17.30
N PRO A 403 -21.28 -1.77 -15.97
CA PRO A 403 -21.91 -2.64 -15.00
C PRO A 403 -23.44 -2.55 -15.10
N VAL A 404 -24.11 -3.69 -14.96
CA VAL A 404 -25.57 -3.82 -14.99
C VAL A 404 -26.09 -4.69 -13.85
N ASP A 405 -27.32 -4.43 -13.41
CA ASP A 405 -28.05 -5.28 -12.47
C ASP A 405 -28.53 -6.59 -13.13
N SER A 406 -29.23 -7.43 -12.35
CA SER A 406 -29.81 -8.69 -12.84
C SER A 406 -30.83 -8.52 -13.96
N ASN A 407 -31.47 -7.36 -14.05
CA ASN A 407 -32.45 -6.99 -15.07
C ASN A 407 -31.80 -6.35 -16.31
N GLY A 408 -30.48 -6.13 -16.29
CA GLY A 408 -29.74 -5.49 -17.36
C GLY A 408 -29.74 -3.96 -17.33
N ASN A 409 -30.25 -3.33 -16.27
CA ASN A 409 -30.18 -1.88 -16.08
C ASN A 409 -28.78 -1.47 -15.64
N LEU A 410 -28.30 -0.32 -16.13
CA LEU A 410 -26.99 0.21 -15.73
C LEU A 410 -26.95 0.51 -14.24
N LEU A 411 -25.90 0.04 -13.56
CA LEU A 411 -25.63 0.45 -12.18
C LEU A 411 -25.22 1.92 -12.15
N GLY A 412 -25.78 2.67 -11.22
CA GLY A 412 -25.49 4.07 -10.99
C GLY A 412 -24.24 4.29 -10.14
N TRP A 413 -23.98 5.55 -9.83
CA TRP A 413 -22.96 5.89 -8.83
C TRP A 413 -23.42 5.53 -7.42
N PRO A 414 -22.49 5.18 -6.52
CA PRO A 414 -22.79 5.05 -5.10
C PRO A 414 -23.27 6.38 -4.52
N SER A 415 -23.92 6.33 -3.35
CA SER A 415 -24.29 7.54 -2.62
C SER A 415 -23.06 8.43 -2.35
N PRO A 416 -23.22 9.75 -2.17
CA PRO A 416 -22.13 10.61 -1.73
C PRO A 416 -21.51 10.14 -0.40
N TRP A 417 -20.23 10.44 -0.20
CA TRP A 417 -19.57 10.29 1.10
C TRP A 417 -20.18 11.25 2.14
N PRO A 418 -20.36 10.85 3.42
CA PRO A 418 -20.03 9.55 4.01
C PRO A 418 -21.16 8.50 3.93
N HIS A 419 -22.31 8.82 3.32
CA HIS A 419 -23.47 7.92 3.30
C HIS A 419 -23.18 6.56 2.64
N ARG A 420 -22.36 6.52 1.58
CA ARG A 420 -21.96 5.25 0.93
C ARG A 420 -21.28 4.25 1.87
N LEU A 421 -20.70 4.68 2.99
CA LEU A 421 -20.05 3.78 3.94
C LEU A 421 -21.01 2.76 4.55
N ARG A 422 -22.29 3.15 4.73
CA ARG A 422 -23.34 2.34 5.37
C ARG A 422 -24.50 1.98 4.46
N ASN A 423 -24.73 2.74 3.40
CA ASN A 423 -25.82 2.47 2.46
C ASN A 423 -25.60 1.15 1.71
N LYS A 424 -26.71 0.49 1.34
CA LYS A 424 -26.72 -0.72 0.50
C LYS A 424 -25.93 -0.48 -0.81
N PRO A 425 -24.84 -1.24 -1.05
CA PRO A 425 -24.12 -1.22 -2.33
C PRO A 425 -24.99 -1.72 -3.48
N GLN A 426 -24.82 -1.15 -4.67
CA GLN A 426 -25.59 -1.53 -5.86
C GLN A 426 -25.07 -2.83 -6.50
N SER A 427 -23.80 -3.17 -6.31
CA SER A 427 -23.23 -4.45 -6.76
C SER A 427 -23.45 -5.62 -5.80
N LEU A 428 -24.22 -5.42 -4.72
CA LEU A 428 -24.66 -6.54 -3.90
C LEU A 428 -25.41 -7.54 -4.78
N PRO A 429 -25.12 -8.84 -4.63
CA PRO A 429 -25.77 -9.84 -5.45
C PRO A 429 -27.26 -9.96 -5.07
N ALA A 430 -28.08 -10.41 -6.01
CA ALA A 430 -29.54 -10.29 -5.95
C ALA A 430 -30.21 -11.37 -5.07
N GLU A 431 -29.43 -12.19 -4.35
CA GLU A 431 -29.99 -13.16 -3.43
C GLU A 431 -30.75 -12.47 -2.28
N PRO A 432 -31.87 -13.06 -1.79
CA PRO A 432 -32.73 -12.42 -0.79
C PRO A 432 -32.04 -12.02 0.52
N ASP A 433 -30.98 -12.74 0.90
CA ASP A 433 -30.24 -12.58 2.15
C ASP A 433 -29.00 -11.69 2.03
N ALA A 434 -28.54 -11.35 0.82
CA ALA A 434 -27.29 -10.62 0.59
C ALA A 434 -27.26 -9.24 1.30
N GLU A 435 -28.37 -8.52 1.29
CA GLU A 435 -28.50 -7.24 2.00
C GLU A 435 -28.52 -7.43 3.52
N ALA A 436 -29.19 -8.47 4.01
CA ALA A 436 -29.23 -8.78 5.44
C ALA A 436 -27.82 -9.12 5.96
N ILE A 437 -27.07 -9.96 5.23
CA ILE A 437 -25.69 -10.34 5.55
C ILE A 437 -24.77 -9.11 5.57
N PHE A 438 -24.87 -8.22 4.57
CA PHE A 438 -24.09 -6.98 4.54
C PHE A 438 -24.38 -6.06 5.74
N ASN A 439 -25.65 -5.93 6.10
CA ASN A 439 -26.08 -5.12 7.23
C ASN A 439 -25.65 -5.74 8.57
N GLU A 440 -25.70 -7.06 8.69
CA GLU A 440 -25.23 -7.80 9.86
C GLU A 440 -23.72 -7.67 10.02
N ASP A 441 -22.92 -7.83 8.95
CA ASP A 441 -21.47 -7.60 8.97
C ASP A 441 -21.14 -6.18 9.49
N THR A 442 -21.82 -5.17 8.96
CA THR A 442 -21.60 -3.77 9.36
C THR A 442 -21.94 -3.54 10.84
N LYS A 443 -23.03 -4.11 11.35
CA LYS A 443 -23.42 -4.01 12.77
C LYS A 443 -22.47 -4.78 13.68
N HIS A 444 -22.11 -5.99 13.27
CA HIS A 444 -21.21 -6.88 14.01
C HIS A 444 -19.85 -6.21 14.24
N TRP A 445 -19.24 -5.66 13.18
CA TRP A 445 -17.95 -4.99 13.30
C TRP A 445 -18.01 -3.70 14.11
N ALA A 446 -19.09 -2.92 13.99
CA ALA A 446 -19.26 -1.72 14.80
C ALA A 446 -19.30 -2.06 16.30
N ALA A 447 -20.08 -3.08 16.69
CA ALA A 447 -20.16 -3.54 18.08
C ALA A 447 -18.82 -4.14 18.54
N LEU A 448 -18.22 -5.04 17.76
CA LEU A 448 -16.98 -5.71 18.14
C LEU A 448 -15.80 -4.75 18.32
N VAL A 449 -15.66 -3.76 17.43
CA VAL A 449 -14.60 -2.75 17.53
C VAL A 449 -14.79 -1.88 18.77
N SER A 450 -16.02 -1.41 19.00
CA SER A 450 -16.38 -0.61 20.18
C SER A 450 -16.14 -1.38 21.47
N ASP A 451 -16.83 -2.51 21.62
CA ASP A 451 -17.03 -3.14 22.93
C ASP A 451 -15.85 -4.03 23.33
N VAL A 452 -15.08 -4.53 22.37
CA VAL A 452 -13.95 -5.43 22.63
C VAL A 452 -12.62 -4.76 22.28
N TYR A 453 -12.49 -4.24 21.06
CA TYR A 453 -11.16 -3.86 20.56
C TYR A 453 -10.62 -2.57 21.16
N PHE A 454 -11.48 -1.58 21.44
CA PHE A 454 -11.08 -0.34 22.09
C PHE A 454 -11.01 -0.45 23.61
N ASP A 455 -11.98 -1.14 24.22
CA ASP A 455 -12.13 -1.12 25.67
C ASP A 455 -11.36 -2.24 26.38
N ALA A 456 -11.32 -3.45 25.80
CA ALA A 456 -10.83 -4.63 26.51
C ALA A 456 -9.40 -5.06 26.11
N LEU A 457 -8.98 -4.77 24.89
CA LEU A 457 -7.66 -5.17 24.38
C LEU A 457 -6.62 -4.08 24.65
N ALA A 458 -5.45 -4.47 25.18
CA ALA A 458 -4.34 -3.56 25.47
C ALA A 458 -3.56 -3.09 24.20
N ILE A 459 -4.29 -2.58 23.21
CA ILE A 459 -3.76 -2.01 21.97
C ILE A 459 -3.69 -0.49 22.10
N ASN A 460 -2.53 0.10 21.84
CA ASN A 460 -2.40 1.55 21.80
C ASN A 460 -2.86 2.10 20.44
N TRP A 461 -4.17 2.29 20.28
CA TRP A 461 -4.80 2.76 19.04
C TRP A 461 -4.27 4.13 18.56
N ALA A 462 -3.84 5.00 19.47
CA ALA A 462 -3.22 6.29 19.12
C ALA A 462 -1.89 6.15 18.35
N SER A 463 -1.24 4.98 18.45
CA SER A 463 0.00 4.67 17.72
C SER A 463 -0.20 3.95 16.38
N ILE A 464 -1.45 3.62 16.03
CA ILE A 464 -1.79 2.84 14.84
C ILE A 464 -2.14 3.78 13.68
N ARG A 465 -1.49 3.62 12.54
CA ARG A 465 -1.78 4.39 11.32
C ARG A 465 -2.04 3.49 10.11
N ASN A 466 -1.15 2.54 9.86
CA ASN A 466 -1.22 1.61 8.74
C ASN A 466 -1.83 0.29 9.19
N VAL A 467 -3.08 0.03 8.83
CA VAL A 467 -3.79 -1.21 9.19
C VAL A 467 -3.95 -2.09 7.96
N MET A 468 -3.85 -3.40 8.16
CA MET A 468 -4.21 -4.39 7.16
C MET A 468 -5.28 -5.31 7.69
N ASP A 469 -6.40 -5.38 7.00
CA ASP A 469 -7.39 -6.42 7.22
C ASP A 469 -7.14 -7.56 6.23
N MET A 470 -6.66 -8.68 6.73
CA MET A 470 -6.20 -9.79 5.91
C MET A 470 -7.35 -10.60 5.30
N ASN A 471 -8.57 -10.46 5.82
CA ASN A 471 -9.76 -11.14 5.32
C ASN A 471 -11.00 -10.24 5.47
N ALA A 472 -11.09 -9.22 4.62
CA ALA A 472 -11.93 -8.06 4.87
C ALA A 472 -13.45 -8.28 4.75
N GLY A 473 -13.91 -9.41 4.19
CA GLY A 473 -15.34 -9.63 3.98
C GLY A 473 -15.99 -8.45 3.23
N TYR A 474 -17.02 -7.83 3.80
CA TYR A 474 -17.66 -6.64 3.22
C TYR A 474 -17.03 -5.30 3.63
N GLY A 475 -15.87 -5.33 4.30
CA GLY A 475 -15.15 -4.15 4.78
C GLY A 475 -15.73 -3.55 6.06
N GLY A 476 -16.54 -4.29 6.83
CA GLY A 476 -17.16 -3.78 8.05
C GLY A 476 -16.16 -3.35 9.12
N PHE A 477 -15.04 -4.08 9.27
CA PHE A 477 -13.95 -3.69 10.19
C PHE A 477 -13.38 -2.31 9.84
N ALA A 478 -13.03 -2.08 8.57
CA ALA A 478 -12.55 -0.78 8.12
C ALA A 478 -13.61 0.32 8.23
N ALA A 479 -14.89 -0.01 8.03
CA ALA A 479 -15.99 0.94 8.21
C ALA A 479 -16.16 1.35 9.68
N ALA A 480 -15.97 0.43 10.62
CA ALA A 480 -16.02 0.71 12.06
C ALA A 480 -14.85 1.59 12.55
N LEU A 481 -13.71 1.56 11.85
CA LEU A 481 -12.53 2.37 12.17
C LEU A 481 -12.48 3.73 11.47
N ASN A 482 -13.52 4.11 10.70
CA ASN A 482 -13.48 5.29 9.83
C ASN A 482 -13.21 6.62 10.57
N GLU A 483 -13.62 6.72 11.83
CA GLU A 483 -13.44 7.94 12.65
C GLU A 483 -12.03 8.08 13.21
N LEU A 484 -11.18 7.05 13.09
CA LEU A 484 -9.78 7.11 13.51
C LEU A 484 -8.90 7.65 12.38
N PRO A 485 -7.82 8.38 12.69
CA PRO A 485 -6.88 8.90 11.69
C PRO A 485 -5.94 7.81 11.16
N LEU A 486 -6.49 6.68 10.73
CA LEU A 486 -5.80 5.52 10.17
C LEU A 486 -6.32 5.19 8.76
N TRP A 487 -5.67 4.25 8.07
CA TRP A 487 -6.20 3.68 6.85
C TRP A 487 -6.08 2.16 6.89
N VAL A 488 -7.01 1.48 6.22
CA VAL A 488 -7.07 0.02 6.17
C VAL A 488 -6.83 -0.45 4.75
N MET A 489 -5.79 -1.26 4.55
CA MET A 489 -5.67 -2.10 3.36
C MET A 489 -6.62 -3.29 3.53
N ASN A 490 -7.78 -3.23 2.88
CA ASN A 490 -8.74 -4.33 2.90
C ASN A 490 -8.31 -5.41 1.90
N VAL A 491 -7.95 -6.59 2.37
CA VAL A 491 -7.58 -7.71 1.51
C VAL A 491 -8.78 -8.64 1.35
N VAL A 492 -9.17 -8.87 0.10
CA VAL A 492 -10.10 -9.95 -0.26
C VAL A 492 -9.27 -11.11 -0.82
N PRO A 493 -9.12 -12.19 -0.04
CA PRO A 493 -8.61 -13.46 -0.55
C PRO A 493 -9.12 -13.89 -1.92
N ILE A 494 -8.24 -14.41 -2.77
CA ILE A 494 -8.63 -14.95 -4.09
C ILE A 494 -9.49 -16.22 -4.01
N ASP A 495 -9.51 -16.87 -2.85
CA ASP A 495 -10.23 -18.10 -2.54
C ASP A 495 -11.41 -17.88 -1.58
N ALA A 496 -11.79 -16.62 -1.30
CA ALA A 496 -13.02 -16.28 -0.60
C ALA A 496 -14.08 -15.72 -1.57
N GLN A 497 -15.24 -15.37 -1.01
CA GLN A 497 -16.28 -14.66 -1.75
C GLN A 497 -15.74 -13.31 -2.25
N ASP A 498 -15.99 -13.01 -3.53
CA ASP A 498 -15.55 -11.75 -4.14
C ASP A 498 -16.45 -10.58 -3.72
N THR A 499 -16.00 -9.88 -2.69
CA THR A 499 -16.64 -8.71 -2.09
C THR A 499 -15.87 -7.42 -2.34
N LEU A 500 -14.78 -7.45 -3.11
CA LEU A 500 -13.89 -6.29 -3.22
C LEU A 500 -14.57 -5.09 -3.90
N SER A 501 -15.43 -5.33 -4.90
CA SER A 501 -16.22 -4.25 -5.53
C SER A 501 -17.12 -3.53 -4.51
N ILE A 502 -17.67 -4.27 -3.55
CA ILE A 502 -18.53 -3.72 -2.49
C ILE A 502 -17.70 -2.82 -1.56
N ILE A 503 -16.49 -3.23 -1.18
CA ILE A 503 -15.58 -2.42 -0.36
C ILE A 503 -15.30 -1.06 -1.05
N PHE A 504 -15.03 -1.06 -2.35
CA PHE A 504 -14.85 0.18 -3.11
C PHE A 504 -16.14 1.01 -3.23
N GLU A 505 -17.30 0.38 -3.38
CA GLU A 505 -18.59 1.09 -3.34
C GLU A 505 -18.86 1.76 -2.00
N ARG A 506 -18.36 1.20 -0.88
CA ARG A 506 -18.41 1.85 0.43
C ARG A 506 -17.49 3.07 0.56
N GLY A 507 -16.64 3.34 -0.42
CA GLY A 507 -15.64 4.42 -0.35
C GLY A 507 -14.36 4.03 0.40
N LEU A 508 -14.09 2.73 0.50
CA LEU A 508 -12.88 2.14 1.10
C LEU A 508 -11.93 1.63 0.01
N ILE A 509 -10.69 1.31 0.36
CA ILE A 509 -9.65 0.79 -0.55
C ILE A 509 -9.26 -0.64 -0.21
N GLY A 510 -8.86 -1.42 -1.20
CA GLY A 510 -8.41 -2.78 -1.00
C GLY A 510 -7.80 -3.45 -2.22
N ILE A 511 -7.39 -4.71 -2.07
CA ILE A 511 -6.75 -5.52 -3.09
C ILE A 511 -7.19 -6.98 -3.02
N TYR A 512 -7.13 -7.68 -4.15
CA TYR A 512 -7.08 -9.14 -4.15
C TYR A 512 -5.68 -9.64 -3.77
N HIS A 513 -5.62 -10.72 -3.00
CA HIS A 513 -4.35 -11.36 -2.66
C HIS A 513 -4.49 -12.86 -2.40
N ASP A 514 -3.47 -13.63 -2.78
CA ASP A 514 -3.28 -15.01 -2.34
C ASP A 514 -2.29 -15.05 -1.18
N TRP A 515 -2.77 -15.34 0.02
CA TRP A 515 -1.95 -15.43 1.23
C TRP A 515 -0.97 -16.60 1.24
N CYS A 516 -1.03 -17.50 0.25
CA CYS A 516 0.02 -18.49 0.01
C CYS A 516 1.25 -17.92 -0.73
N GLU A 517 1.23 -16.63 -1.09
CA GLU A 517 2.34 -15.89 -1.68
C GLU A 517 2.65 -14.63 -0.88
N SER A 518 3.89 -14.14 -0.93
CA SER A 518 4.23 -12.86 -0.28
C SER A 518 3.52 -11.68 -0.93
N LEU A 519 3.08 -10.73 -0.12
CA LEU A 519 2.40 -9.52 -0.56
C LEU A 519 3.36 -8.53 -1.23
N SER A 520 2.87 -7.80 -2.23
CA SER A 520 3.62 -6.73 -2.93
C SER A 520 3.74 -5.46 -2.07
N THR A 521 4.38 -5.56 -0.92
CA THR A 521 4.62 -4.44 -0.01
C THR A 521 6.01 -4.52 0.60
N TYR A 522 6.57 -3.39 1.01
CA TYR A 522 7.85 -3.35 1.72
C TYR A 522 7.72 -4.03 3.10
N PRO A 523 8.80 -4.63 3.62
CA PRO A 523 8.81 -5.12 4.99
C PRO A 523 8.54 -3.99 5.99
N ARG A 524 7.93 -4.31 7.14
CA ARG A 524 7.67 -3.36 8.24
C ARG A 524 6.79 -2.18 7.79
N THR A 525 5.69 -2.49 7.12
CA THR A 525 4.75 -1.50 6.58
C THR A 525 3.60 -1.20 7.54
N TYR A 526 3.03 -2.23 8.17
CA TYR A 526 1.78 -2.11 8.93
C TYR A 526 2.05 -2.05 10.43
N ASP A 527 1.24 -1.26 11.13
CA ASP A 527 1.23 -1.13 12.60
C ASP A 527 0.30 -2.17 13.22
N LEU A 528 -0.77 -2.56 12.51
CA LEU A 528 -1.71 -3.59 12.94
C LEU A 528 -2.08 -4.52 11.78
N LEU A 529 -1.97 -5.82 12.02
CA LEU A 529 -2.57 -6.86 11.19
C LEU A 529 -3.84 -7.38 11.86
N HIS A 530 -4.96 -7.30 11.16
CA HIS A 530 -6.24 -7.88 11.57
C HIS A 530 -6.52 -9.13 10.74
N SER A 531 -6.99 -10.19 11.39
CA SER A 531 -7.34 -11.45 10.73
C SER A 531 -8.54 -12.09 11.42
N SER A 532 -9.69 -12.15 10.72
CA SER A 532 -10.86 -12.90 11.15
C SER A 532 -11.10 -14.11 10.25
N PHE A 533 -11.01 -15.31 10.82
CA PHE A 533 -11.21 -16.62 10.18
C PHE A 533 -10.43 -16.86 8.87
N LEU A 534 -9.26 -16.24 8.73
CA LEU A 534 -8.41 -16.37 7.56
C LEU A 534 -7.86 -17.80 7.39
N PHE A 535 -7.44 -18.44 8.48
CA PHE A 535 -6.66 -19.68 8.43
C PHE A 535 -7.55 -20.91 8.38
N LYS A 536 -8.73 -20.86 9.03
CA LYS A 536 -9.73 -21.94 8.98
C LYS A 536 -9.97 -22.45 7.56
N ASN A 537 -10.06 -21.54 6.60
CA ASN A 537 -10.38 -21.84 5.20
C ASN A 537 -9.15 -22.19 4.33
N ARG A 538 -7.93 -22.24 4.90
CA ARG A 538 -6.67 -22.33 4.14
C ARG A 538 -5.78 -23.51 4.45
N LYS A 539 -6.11 -24.33 5.45
CA LYS A 539 -5.22 -25.38 5.98
C LYS A 539 -4.64 -26.33 4.91
N GLU A 540 -5.34 -26.49 3.79
CA GLU A 540 -4.95 -27.39 2.69
C GLU A 540 -4.11 -26.73 1.58
N ARG A 541 -4.12 -25.38 1.45
CA ARG A 541 -3.47 -24.68 0.32
C ARG A 541 -2.01 -24.31 0.59
N CYS A 542 -1.69 -23.88 1.80
CA CYS A 542 -0.33 -23.50 2.18
C CYS A 542 -0.08 -23.64 3.68
N ASN A 543 1.21 -23.70 4.05
CA ASN A 543 1.62 -23.96 5.41
C ASN A 543 1.45 -22.69 6.27
N ILE A 544 0.90 -22.84 7.48
CA ILE A 544 0.71 -21.74 8.44
C ILE A 544 2.00 -20.99 8.77
N ILE A 545 3.15 -21.68 8.73
CA ILE A 545 4.47 -21.08 8.93
C ILE A 545 4.80 -20.08 7.81
N ASP A 546 4.41 -20.36 6.57
CA ASP A 546 4.69 -19.47 5.43
C ASP A 546 3.93 -18.15 5.59
N VAL A 547 2.66 -18.22 6.02
CA VAL A 547 1.83 -17.04 6.32
C VAL A 547 2.38 -16.30 7.54
N ALA A 548 2.79 -16.99 8.61
CA ALA A 548 3.38 -16.36 9.79
C ALA A 548 4.68 -15.60 9.48
N VAL A 549 5.53 -16.13 8.58
CA VAL A 549 6.74 -15.44 8.11
C VAL A 549 6.38 -14.19 7.30
N GLU A 550 5.33 -14.25 6.48
CA GLU A 550 4.85 -13.09 5.74
C GLU A 550 4.27 -12.02 6.68
N MET A 551 3.49 -12.41 7.69
CA MET A 551 3.01 -11.53 8.75
C MET A 551 4.17 -10.87 9.49
N ASP A 552 5.21 -11.63 9.83
CA ASP A 552 6.44 -11.04 10.38
C ASP A 552 7.08 -10.08 9.39
N ARG A 553 7.22 -10.43 8.12
CA ARG A 553 7.85 -9.53 7.16
C ARG A 553 7.15 -8.17 7.09
N ILE A 554 5.82 -8.14 7.02
CA ILE A 554 5.06 -6.91 6.76
C ILE A 554 4.69 -6.12 8.02
N LEU A 555 4.64 -6.74 9.21
CA LEU A 555 4.35 -6.04 10.47
C LEU A 555 5.60 -5.32 11.01
N ARG A 556 5.43 -4.07 11.43
CA ARG A 556 6.48 -3.26 12.07
C ARG A 556 6.86 -3.84 13.44
N PRO A 557 8.15 -3.78 13.85
CA PRO A 557 8.52 -4.00 15.24
C PRO A 557 7.73 -3.06 16.16
N GLY A 558 7.17 -3.60 17.24
CA GLY A 558 6.25 -2.90 18.13
C GLY A 558 4.78 -2.94 17.71
N GLY A 559 4.48 -3.38 16.48
CA GLY A 559 3.12 -3.49 15.96
C GLY A 559 2.35 -4.70 16.51
N TYR A 560 1.06 -4.72 16.19
CA TYR A 560 0.07 -5.63 16.76
C TYR A 560 -0.49 -6.60 15.72
N LEU A 561 -0.81 -7.82 16.18
CA LEU A 561 -1.69 -8.75 15.50
C LEU A 561 -2.96 -8.88 16.34
N LEU A 562 -4.11 -8.72 15.69
CA LEU A 562 -5.41 -9.02 16.25
C LEU A 562 -6.03 -10.16 15.44
N LEU A 563 -6.11 -11.34 16.03
CA LEU A 563 -6.54 -12.54 15.33
C LEU A 563 -7.73 -13.20 16.03
N GLN A 564 -8.76 -13.47 15.24
CA GLN A 564 -9.91 -14.28 15.59
C GLN A 564 -9.95 -15.48 14.64
N ASP A 565 -9.84 -16.70 15.15
CA ASP A 565 -9.94 -17.93 14.35
C ASP A 565 -10.37 -19.09 15.27
N THR A 566 -10.42 -20.33 14.78
CA THR A 566 -10.74 -21.48 15.63
C THR A 566 -9.63 -21.72 16.66
N MET A 567 -9.99 -22.28 17.83
CA MET A 567 -9.01 -22.59 18.87
C MET A 567 -7.90 -23.52 18.36
N GLU A 568 -8.23 -24.47 17.50
CA GLU A 568 -7.26 -25.36 16.84
C GLU A 568 -6.24 -24.59 15.98
N THR A 569 -6.68 -23.55 15.27
CA THR A 569 -5.79 -22.66 14.52
C THR A 569 -4.89 -21.88 15.49
N ILE A 570 -5.47 -21.28 16.53
CA ILE A 570 -4.74 -20.49 17.53
C ILE A 570 -3.65 -21.34 18.19
N GLN A 571 -3.98 -22.57 18.57
CA GLN A 571 -3.05 -23.57 19.14
C GLN A 571 -1.87 -23.88 18.22
N LYS A 572 -2.08 -23.88 16.90
CA LYS A 572 -1.02 -24.13 15.91
C LYS A 572 -0.19 -22.89 15.61
N LEU A 573 -0.82 -21.71 15.56
CA LEU A 573 -0.17 -20.45 15.19
C LEU A 573 0.63 -19.85 16.35
N ASN A 574 0.08 -19.87 17.56
CA ASN A 574 0.68 -19.21 18.72
C ASN A 574 2.13 -19.69 19.00
N PRO A 575 2.44 -20.99 18.97
CA PRO A 575 3.82 -21.48 19.12
C PRO A 575 4.79 -21.01 18.02
N VAL A 576 4.29 -20.79 16.80
CA VAL A 576 5.07 -20.22 15.69
C VAL A 576 5.38 -18.75 15.97
N LEU A 577 4.39 -17.95 16.37
CA LEU A 577 4.58 -16.54 16.73
C LEU A 577 5.55 -16.38 17.91
N ARG A 578 5.44 -17.24 18.93
CA ARG A 578 6.37 -17.24 20.07
C ARG A 578 7.79 -17.62 19.68
N SER A 579 7.97 -18.54 18.73
CA SER A 579 9.30 -18.86 18.18
C SER A 579 9.94 -17.66 17.44
N LEU A 580 9.13 -16.71 16.97
CA LEU A 580 9.56 -15.43 16.39
C LEU A 580 9.81 -14.34 17.46
N GLN A 581 9.71 -14.69 18.75
CA GLN A 581 9.78 -13.80 19.90
C GLN A 581 8.70 -12.70 19.92
N TRP A 582 7.49 -13.05 19.49
CA TRP A 582 6.33 -12.21 19.74
C TRP A 582 5.77 -12.51 21.12
N SER A 583 5.31 -11.48 21.82
CA SER A 583 4.48 -11.66 23.02
C SER A 583 3.04 -11.90 22.58
N THR A 584 2.35 -12.86 23.18
CA THR A 584 0.96 -13.17 22.84
C THR A 584 0.09 -13.30 24.09
N SER A 585 -1.16 -12.85 23.98
CA SER A 585 -2.21 -12.99 24.99
C SER A 585 -3.50 -13.44 24.31
N LEU A 586 -4.29 -14.27 24.99
CA LEU A 586 -5.59 -14.72 24.52
C LEU A 586 -6.67 -14.04 25.36
N TYR A 587 -7.57 -13.30 24.72
CA TYR A 587 -8.70 -12.64 25.36
C TYR A 587 -9.98 -13.45 25.14
N GLU A 588 -10.70 -13.74 26.24
CA GLU A 588 -11.96 -14.50 26.27
C GLU A 588 -11.96 -15.82 25.49
N GLY A 589 -10.80 -16.46 25.34
CA GLY A 589 -10.70 -17.69 24.55
C GLY A 589 -11.00 -17.52 23.06
N GLN A 590 -11.08 -16.29 22.55
CA GLN A 590 -11.54 -16.01 21.18
C GLN A 590 -10.53 -15.17 20.38
N PHE A 591 -9.87 -14.19 21.02
CA PHE A 591 -9.02 -13.23 20.34
C PHE A 591 -7.57 -13.39 20.76
N LEU A 592 -6.72 -13.85 19.85
CA LEU A 592 -5.28 -13.88 20.04
C LEU A 592 -4.71 -12.50 19.68
N VAL A 593 -4.18 -11.81 20.68
CA VAL A 593 -3.45 -10.56 20.51
C VAL A 593 -1.96 -10.85 20.55
N GLY A 594 -1.25 -10.53 19.46
CA GLY A 594 0.20 -10.62 19.36
C GLY A 594 0.82 -9.23 19.33
N LYS A 595 1.97 -9.05 19.98
CA LYS A 595 2.81 -7.86 19.82
C LYS A 595 4.21 -8.28 19.39
N LYS A 596 4.65 -7.71 18.27
CA LYS A 596 5.91 -8.06 17.64
C LYS A 596 7.09 -7.37 18.32
N GLY A 597 8.11 -8.13 18.69
CA GLY A 597 9.37 -7.60 19.21
C GLY A 597 10.33 -7.07 18.13
N PHE A 598 11.47 -6.56 18.58
CA PHE A 598 12.59 -6.12 17.72
C PHE A 598 13.57 -7.25 17.37
N TRP A 599 13.37 -8.43 17.94
CA TRP A 599 14.29 -9.56 17.78
C TRP A 599 14.46 -9.98 16.31
N ARG A 600 15.69 -10.30 15.94
CA ARG A 600 16.05 -10.96 14.67
C ARG A 600 17.16 -11.99 14.93
N PRO A 601 17.18 -13.11 14.19
CA PRO A 601 18.24 -14.10 14.31
C PRO A 601 19.59 -13.48 13.92
N LYS A 602 20.64 -13.84 14.66
CA LYS A 602 22.03 -13.45 14.32
C LYS A 602 22.45 -14.10 13.00
N TYR A 603 23.32 -13.41 12.27
CA TYR A 603 23.79 -13.80 10.94
C TYR A 603 24.69 -15.03 10.93
#